data_AF-A0A7S1F9J4-F1
#
_entry.id   AF-A0A7S1F9J4-F1
#
_cell.length_a   1.000
_cell.length_b   1.000
_cell.length_c   1.000
_cell.angle_alpha   90.00
_cell.angle_beta   90.00
_cell.angle_gamma   90.00
#
_symmetry.space_group_name_H-M   'P 1'
#
loop_
_entity.id
_entity.type
_entity.pdbx_description
1 polymer ?
#
loop_
_entity_poly.entity_id
_entity_poly.type
_entity_poly.pdbx_seq_one_letter_code
_entity_poly.pdbx_strand_id
1 'polypeptide(L)'
;MSSNQFHGSTAPTVVHPTPPLMQKISATGGGRSWSRAPGVTTNMKASRSVGIPDAATSDAVVSGLVNFSVVPAPAEPEYMTIWPRTTSPFASQFLESTSQGAPQGGCERSGRSGRENILMDVEVGHGLRSEKQRHNFFDFDRLKITDEILAYYVGTVLIFMAVLPQFINGVMMCIDEVVVYFLGAFRVWGFLFSTFSAPAFVFALGKLFSITHDQLRRGAFILVVTSFVTLGGVCSFTSARATLMQSGLVRDTLWNRCDVGPSTSPLYYTYSFLHAVRLKEECAVKDSVVQCDGYVDSKEARILSLMESQLHCSGFCNALPRGNVLPTGNVSSQEQHSGLHPPALFSQERYQVQCESSMAFLLKDWVEDVSYAACLQGLLQIGLSSLILLVATFGERCSCCLLPFYAAKT
;
A
#
# COMPACT_ATOMS: atom_id res chain seq x y z
N MET A 1 -41.15 -68.79 -15.71
CA MET A 1 -41.42 -68.92 -14.26
C MET A 1 -40.16 -69.43 -13.59
N SER A 2 -39.40 -68.53 -12.96
CA SER A 2 -38.47 -68.83 -11.87
C SER A 2 -37.95 -67.50 -11.34
N SER A 3 -38.41 -67.14 -10.15
CA SER A 3 -38.01 -65.97 -9.38
C SER A 3 -36.66 -66.24 -8.72
N ASN A 4 -35.70 -65.32 -8.88
CA ASN A 4 -34.51 -65.28 -8.05
C ASN A 4 -34.57 -64.10 -7.09
N GLN A 5 -34.48 -64.43 -5.81
CA GLN A 5 -34.54 -63.56 -4.64
C GLN A 5 -33.26 -62.73 -4.54
N PHE A 6 -33.43 -61.42 -4.31
CA PHE A 6 -32.38 -60.50 -3.87
C PHE A 6 -32.28 -60.57 -2.34
N HIS A 7 -31.13 -60.99 -1.83
CA HIS A 7 -30.79 -60.82 -0.41
C HIS A 7 -30.15 -59.45 -0.20
N GLY A 8 -30.73 -58.69 0.73
CA GLY A 8 -30.26 -57.38 1.17
C GLY A 8 -28.94 -57.46 1.92
N SER A 9 -28.06 -56.50 1.63
CA SER A 9 -26.85 -56.24 2.39
C SER A 9 -27.03 -54.94 3.17
N THR A 10 -26.93 -55.05 4.48
CA THR A 10 -27.02 -53.98 5.48
C THR A 10 -25.85 -53.01 5.37
N ALA A 11 -26.16 -51.71 5.22
CA ALA A 11 -25.19 -50.62 5.28
C ALA A 11 -24.78 -50.33 6.74
N PRO A 12 -23.50 -50.06 7.04
CA PRO A 12 -23.07 -49.64 8.37
C PRO A 12 -23.36 -48.14 8.60
N THR A 13 -24.03 -47.87 9.71
CA THR A 13 -24.30 -46.54 10.27
C THR A 13 -22.99 -45.83 10.62
N VAL A 14 -22.64 -44.78 9.88
CA VAL A 14 -21.52 -43.89 10.21
C VAL A 14 -21.98 -42.89 11.26
N VAL A 15 -21.37 -42.98 12.44
CA VAL A 15 -21.54 -42.06 13.57
C VAL A 15 -20.73 -40.79 13.29
N HIS A 16 -21.40 -39.67 13.02
CA HIS A 16 -20.76 -38.36 12.97
C HIS A 16 -20.46 -37.84 14.38
N PRO A 17 -19.23 -37.37 14.67
CA PRO A 17 -18.96 -36.62 15.88
C PRO A 17 -19.47 -35.17 15.76
N THR A 18 -20.34 -34.81 16.70
CA THR A 18 -20.91 -33.49 16.94
C THR A 18 -19.83 -32.47 17.30
N PRO A 19 -19.78 -31.27 16.68
CA PRO A 19 -18.84 -30.22 17.09
C PRO A 19 -19.29 -29.55 18.41
N PRO A 20 -18.34 -29.12 19.27
CA PRO A 20 -18.67 -28.47 20.53
C PRO A 20 -19.22 -27.04 20.30
N LEU A 21 -20.29 -26.74 21.05
CA LEU A 21 -20.96 -25.44 21.11
C LEU A 21 -19.99 -24.29 21.36
N MET A 22 -20.05 -23.28 20.49
CA MET A 22 -19.55 -21.94 20.78
C MET A 22 -20.32 -21.32 21.95
N GLN A 23 -19.57 -20.96 23.00
CA GLN A 23 -20.06 -20.26 24.16
C GLN A 23 -20.28 -18.77 23.82
N LYS A 24 -21.53 -18.36 23.93
CA LYS A 24 -22.05 -17.02 23.67
C LYS A 24 -21.61 -16.08 24.81
N ILE A 25 -20.59 -15.25 24.59
CA ILE A 25 -20.25 -14.16 25.51
C ILE A 25 -21.08 -12.94 25.12
N SER A 26 -22.13 -12.70 25.90
CA SER A 26 -22.89 -11.46 25.96
C SER A 26 -22.38 -10.66 27.16
N ALA A 27 -21.85 -9.45 26.95
CA ALA A 27 -21.59 -8.50 28.02
C ALA A 27 -22.00 -7.10 27.59
N THR A 28 -23.19 -6.74 28.03
CA THR A 28 -23.73 -5.38 28.13
C THR A 28 -22.94 -4.52 29.10
N GLY A 29 -22.64 -3.29 28.67
CA GLY A 29 -22.82 -2.03 29.43
C GLY A 29 -22.11 -1.85 30.79
N GLY A 30 -21.24 -0.85 30.86
CA GLY A 30 -20.82 -0.27 32.14
C GLY A 30 -19.75 0.80 32.00
N GLY A 31 -20.16 2.06 31.83
CA GLY A 31 -19.25 3.20 31.96
C GLY A 31 -18.81 3.40 33.41
N ARG A 32 -17.56 3.87 33.61
CA ARG A 32 -17.21 4.82 34.67
C ARG A 32 -15.82 5.44 34.46
N SER A 33 -15.76 6.66 34.95
CA SER A 33 -14.74 7.70 34.85
C SER A 33 -13.60 7.53 35.87
N TRP A 34 -12.40 7.96 35.47
CA TRP A 34 -11.27 8.55 36.22
C TRP A 34 -10.85 7.99 37.58
N SER A 35 -9.55 7.63 37.73
CA SER A 35 -8.62 8.28 38.69
C SER A 35 -7.19 7.67 38.67
N ARG A 36 -6.24 8.49 39.13
CA ARG A 36 -4.77 8.39 39.18
C ARG A 36 -4.17 7.15 39.87
N ALA A 37 -2.90 6.92 39.50
CA ALA A 37 -1.86 6.07 40.12
C ALA A 37 -1.63 6.37 41.64
N PRO A 38 -0.87 5.54 42.41
CA PRO A 38 0.58 5.34 42.22
C PRO A 38 1.09 3.89 42.51
N GLY A 39 2.40 3.72 42.35
CA GLY A 39 3.08 2.44 42.17
C GLY A 39 3.26 1.54 43.39
N VAL A 40 3.67 0.30 43.09
CA VAL A 40 4.15 -0.68 44.05
C VAL A 40 5.29 -1.48 43.41
N THR A 41 6.46 -1.38 44.01
CA THR A 41 7.62 -2.26 43.86
C THR A 41 7.31 -3.61 44.54
N THR A 42 7.78 -4.74 43.97
CA THR A 42 8.32 -5.89 44.74
C THR A 42 8.78 -7.04 43.82
N ASN A 43 10.04 -7.45 44.07
CA ASN A 43 10.55 -8.82 44.17
C ASN A 43 10.31 -9.83 43.01
N MET A 44 11.30 -9.94 42.12
CA MET A 44 11.55 -11.17 41.37
C MET A 44 12.21 -12.22 42.27
N LYS A 45 11.46 -13.28 42.55
CA LYS A 45 11.88 -14.47 43.30
C LYS A 45 12.33 -15.55 42.32
N ALA A 46 13.52 -16.08 42.58
CA ALA A 46 14.13 -17.20 41.87
C ALA A 46 13.27 -18.48 41.91
N SER A 47 13.22 -19.19 40.79
CA SER A 47 12.80 -20.59 40.62
C SER A 47 13.08 -20.97 39.17
N ARG A 48 13.51 -22.16 38.78
CA ARG A 48 14.05 -23.36 39.43
C ARG A 48 14.53 -24.17 38.23
N SER A 49 15.80 -24.55 38.21
CA SER A 49 16.37 -25.39 37.15
C SER A 49 15.72 -26.77 37.16
N VAL A 50 15.15 -27.17 36.03
CA VAL A 50 14.71 -28.55 35.76
C VAL A 50 15.83 -29.21 34.97
N GLY A 51 16.41 -30.26 35.55
CA GLY A 51 17.44 -31.09 34.94
C GLY A 51 16.88 -31.97 33.83
N ILE A 52 17.64 -32.05 32.73
CA ILE A 52 17.45 -33.00 31.63
C ILE A 52 18.64 -33.97 31.72
N PRO A 53 18.43 -35.29 31.66
CA PRO A 53 19.50 -36.26 31.78
C PRO A 53 20.30 -36.42 30.47
N ASP A 54 21.59 -36.67 30.65
CA ASP A 54 22.59 -37.00 29.64
C ASP A 54 22.25 -38.30 28.89
N ALA A 55 22.46 -38.30 27.57
CA ALA A 55 22.72 -39.52 26.83
C ALA A 55 23.51 -39.25 25.53
N ALA A 56 24.69 -39.87 25.50
CA ALA A 56 25.38 -40.45 24.34
C ALA A 56 26.00 -39.52 23.28
N THR A 57 27.30 -39.32 23.48
CA THR A 57 28.38 -39.20 22.49
C THR A 57 28.21 -40.09 21.26
N SER A 58 28.34 -39.49 20.07
CA SER A 58 28.87 -40.15 18.88
C SER A 58 29.65 -39.14 18.03
N ASP A 59 30.97 -39.23 18.14
CA ASP A 59 31.95 -38.58 17.26
C ASP A 59 31.90 -39.17 15.85
N ALA A 60 31.85 -38.31 14.84
CA ALA A 60 32.50 -38.50 13.53
C ALA A 60 32.34 -37.21 12.69
N VAL A 61 33.26 -36.27 12.91
CA VAL A 61 33.45 -35.09 12.05
C VAL A 61 34.28 -35.52 10.85
N VAL A 62 33.66 -35.62 9.66
CA VAL A 62 34.38 -35.65 8.38
C VAL A 62 34.16 -34.30 7.70
N SER A 63 35.14 -33.41 7.88
CA SER A 63 35.22 -32.13 7.20
C SER A 63 35.60 -32.33 5.73
N GLY A 64 34.61 -32.40 4.85
CA GLY A 64 34.79 -32.21 3.41
C GLY A 64 34.38 -30.79 3.01
N LEU A 65 35.35 -29.87 2.97
CA LEU A 65 35.19 -28.52 2.43
C LEU A 65 34.98 -28.61 0.91
N VAL A 66 33.72 -28.52 0.46
CA VAL A 66 33.40 -28.29 -0.95
C VAL A 66 33.30 -26.78 -1.17
N ASN A 67 34.13 -26.31 -2.09
CA ASN A 67 34.27 -24.91 -2.46
C ASN A 67 33.04 -24.45 -3.26
N PHE A 68 32.11 -23.75 -2.63
CA PHE A 68 30.98 -23.10 -3.31
C PHE A 68 31.43 -21.73 -3.80
N SER A 69 31.96 -21.67 -5.01
CA SER A 69 32.06 -20.43 -5.76
C SER A 69 31.41 -20.62 -7.11
N VAL A 70 30.44 -19.76 -7.39
CA VAL A 70 29.75 -19.56 -8.67
C VAL A 70 28.62 -20.58 -8.97
N VAL A 71 27.49 -20.40 -8.28
CA VAL A 71 26.19 -20.76 -8.88
C VAL A 71 25.76 -19.53 -9.69
N PRO A 72 25.63 -19.61 -11.03
CA PRO A 72 25.10 -18.51 -11.81
C PRO A 72 23.66 -18.23 -11.37
N ALA A 73 23.33 -16.96 -11.16
CA ALA A 73 21.97 -16.54 -10.86
C ALA A 73 21.02 -17.12 -11.93
N PRO A 74 19.86 -17.69 -11.55
CA PRO A 74 18.89 -18.16 -12.53
C PRO A 74 18.49 -16.99 -13.43
N ALA A 75 18.40 -17.25 -14.73
CA ALA A 75 17.87 -16.27 -15.68
C ALA A 75 16.51 -15.79 -15.18
N GLU A 76 16.34 -14.47 -15.07
CA GLU A 76 15.06 -13.87 -14.71
C GLU A 76 14.00 -14.43 -15.66
N PRO A 77 12.93 -15.09 -15.17
CA PRO A 77 11.84 -15.46 -16.05
C PRO A 77 11.30 -14.16 -16.66
N GLU A 78 11.14 -14.13 -17.98
CA GLU A 78 10.36 -13.09 -18.65
C GLU A 78 8.93 -13.16 -18.11
N TYR A 79 8.69 -12.45 -17.01
CA TYR A 79 7.36 -12.18 -16.53
C TYR A 79 6.68 -11.39 -17.64
N MET A 80 5.77 -12.05 -18.36
CA MET A 80 4.78 -11.36 -19.17
C MET A 80 4.16 -10.31 -18.26
N THR A 81 4.41 -9.05 -18.60
CA THR A 81 4.05 -7.85 -17.83
C THR A 81 2.53 -7.69 -17.90
N ILE A 82 1.79 -8.60 -17.27
CA ILE A 82 0.33 -8.54 -17.15
C ILE A 82 -0.06 -7.39 -16.21
N TRP A 83 0.85 -7.01 -15.32
CA TRP A 83 0.81 -5.71 -14.68
C TRP A 83 1.56 -4.74 -15.58
N PRO A 84 0.91 -3.72 -16.17
CA PRO A 84 1.68 -2.61 -16.69
C PRO A 84 2.55 -2.17 -15.53
N ARG A 85 3.88 -2.16 -15.71
CA ARG A 85 4.74 -1.33 -14.87
C ARG A 85 4.16 0.07 -15.04
N THR A 86 3.23 0.44 -14.17
CA THR A 86 2.93 1.83 -13.90
C THR A 86 4.13 2.31 -13.11
N THR A 87 5.30 2.36 -13.77
CA THR A 87 6.21 3.47 -13.53
C THR A 87 5.31 4.67 -13.73
N SER A 88 4.76 5.19 -12.64
CA SER A 88 3.95 6.38 -12.73
C SER A 88 4.84 7.39 -13.48
N PRO A 89 4.42 7.94 -14.63
CA PRO A 89 5.23 8.91 -15.35
C PRO A 89 5.57 10.13 -14.47
N PHE A 90 4.89 10.27 -13.32
CA PHE A 90 5.15 11.24 -12.28
C PHE A 90 6.47 11.07 -11.53
N ALA A 91 6.92 9.84 -11.23
CA ALA A 91 8.13 9.64 -10.43
C ALA A 91 9.41 10.04 -11.18
N SER A 92 9.45 9.81 -12.50
CA SER A 92 10.56 10.24 -13.36
C SER A 92 10.49 11.73 -13.69
N GLN A 93 9.30 12.31 -13.92
CA GLN A 93 9.16 13.73 -14.23
C GLN A 93 9.46 14.67 -13.05
N PHE A 94 9.20 14.24 -11.81
CA PHE A 94 9.40 15.11 -10.64
C PHE A 94 10.89 15.28 -10.30
N LEU A 95 11.72 14.24 -10.45
CA LEU A 95 13.16 14.31 -10.23
C LEU A 95 13.88 15.20 -11.26
N GLU A 96 13.34 15.32 -12.47
CA GLU A 96 13.93 16.11 -13.56
C GLU A 96 13.57 17.61 -13.49
N SER A 97 12.49 17.97 -12.77
CA SER A 97 12.04 19.37 -12.64
C SER A 97 12.84 20.23 -11.65
N THR A 98 13.66 19.62 -10.78
CA THR A 98 14.46 20.33 -9.76
C THR A 98 15.81 20.88 -10.27
N SER A 99 16.12 20.75 -11.56
CA SER A 99 17.42 21.12 -12.14
C SER A 99 17.44 22.42 -12.95
N GLN A 100 16.34 23.18 -13.06
CA GLN A 100 16.35 24.42 -13.85
C GLN A 100 16.67 25.64 -12.99
N GLY A 101 17.82 26.24 -13.31
CA GLY A 101 18.46 27.32 -12.57
C GLY A 101 17.66 28.62 -12.48
N ALA A 102 17.99 29.38 -11.43
CA ALA A 102 17.41 30.67 -11.11
C ALA A 102 17.61 31.70 -12.24
N PRO A 103 16.56 32.44 -12.65
CA PRO A 103 16.73 33.61 -13.50
C PRO A 103 17.32 34.77 -12.69
N GLN A 104 18.47 35.29 -13.14
CA GLN A 104 19.05 36.54 -12.67
C GLN A 104 18.21 37.72 -13.20
N GLY A 105 17.36 38.29 -12.35
CA GLY A 105 16.62 39.52 -12.63
C GLY A 105 17.33 40.74 -12.03
N GLY A 106 18.01 41.52 -12.88
CA GLY A 106 18.58 42.82 -12.52
C GLY A 106 17.49 43.88 -12.32
N CYS A 107 17.51 44.56 -11.18
CA CYS A 107 16.70 45.76 -10.95
C CYS A 107 17.38 46.98 -11.59
N GLU A 108 16.91 47.36 -12.77
CA GLU A 108 17.32 48.60 -13.44
C GLU A 108 16.56 49.80 -12.84
N ARG A 109 17.34 50.74 -12.31
CA ARG A 109 16.86 51.91 -11.57
C ARG A 109 16.70 53.08 -12.55
N SER A 110 15.49 53.29 -13.06
CA SER A 110 15.18 54.46 -13.90
C SER A 110 14.65 55.61 -13.04
N GLY A 111 15.41 56.71 -13.03
CA GLY A 111 15.07 57.94 -12.31
C GLY A 111 14.24 58.92 -13.15
N ARG A 112 13.27 59.57 -12.51
CA ARG A 112 12.58 60.80 -12.98
C ARG A 112 11.92 61.42 -11.75
N SER A 113 12.43 62.47 -11.11
CA SER A 113 12.57 63.89 -11.51
C SER A 113 11.25 64.60 -11.81
N GLY A 114 10.84 65.43 -10.84
CA GLY A 114 9.90 66.56 -10.96
C GLY A 114 8.41 66.21 -10.98
N ARG A 115 7.47 67.05 -10.55
CA ARG A 115 7.46 68.38 -9.93
C ARG A 115 5.98 68.66 -9.60
N GLU A 116 5.75 69.40 -8.53
CA GLU A 116 4.60 70.25 -8.18
C GLU A 116 3.43 70.37 -9.19
N ASN A 117 2.18 70.20 -8.73
CA ASN A 117 1.23 71.32 -8.56
C ASN A 117 -0.24 70.89 -8.31
N ILE A 118 -0.86 71.72 -7.47
CA ILE A 118 -2.29 71.88 -7.17
C ILE A 118 -3.03 72.40 -8.42
N LEU A 119 -4.19 71.84 -8.78
CA LEU A 119 -5.37 72.61 -9.20
C LEU A 119 -6.59 71.70 -9.36
N MET A 120 -7.67 72.04 -8.65
CA MET A 120 -9.02 71.59 -8.99
C MET A 120 -9.50 72.40 -10.18
N ASP A 121 -10.00 71.73 -11.22
CA ASP A 121 -10.93 72.35 -12.16
C ASP A 121 -12.12 71.44 -12.41
N VAL A 122 -13.28 72.02 -12.15
CA VAL A 122 -14.61 71.55 -12.47
C VAL A 122 -14.86 71.96 -13.92
N GLU A 123 -15.00 70.98 -14.82
CA GLU A 123 -15.59 71.22 -16.14
C GLU A 123 -16.86 70.39 -16.33
N VAL A 124 -17.97 71.12 -16.32
CA VAL A 124 -19.28 70.71 -16.82
C VAL A 124 -19.22 70.79 -18.34
N GLY A 125 -19.36 69.66 -19.03
CA GLY A 125 -19.32 69.59 -20.50
C GLY A 125 -20.26 68.54 -21.07
N HIS A 126 -21.46 68.97 -21.45
CA HIS A 126 -22.40 68.26 -22.32
C HIS A 126 -21.78 67.94 -23.69
N GLY A 127 -22.00 66.74 -24.25
CA GLY A 127 -21.77 66.55 -25.69
C GLY A 127 -21.69 65.12 -26.22
N LEU A 128 -22.81 64.66 -26.77
CA LEU A 128 -22.92 63.83 -28.00
C LEU A 128 -22.48 62.36 -27.97
N ARG A 129 -23.47 61.51 -27.67
CA ARG A 129 -24.01 60.44 -28.54
C ARG A 129 -23.17 60.12 -29.80
N SER A 130 -22.31 59.11 -29.70
CA SER A 130 -21.89 58.30 -30.85
C SER A 130 -21.87 56.84 -30.44
N GLU A 131 -23.02 56.23 -30.68
CA GLU A 131 -23.37 54.83 -30.46
C GLU A 131 -22.65 53.97 -31.50
N LYS A 132 -21.33 53.81 -31.34
CA LYS A 132 -20.56 52.84 -32.11
C LYS A 132 -20.58 51.52 -31.34
N GLN A 133 -21.68 50.81 -31.57
CA GLN A 133 -21.97 49.44 -31.15
C GLN A 133 -20.89 48.48 -31.69
N ARG A 134 -19.70 48.50 -31.07
CA ARG A 134 -18.77 47.37 -31.15
C ARG A 134 -19.35 46.29 -30.25
N HIS A 135 -19.96 45.31 -30.88
CA HIS A 135 -20.12 43.99 -30.29
C HIS A 135 -18.71 43.47 -29.94
N ASN A 136 -18.25 43.81 -28.73
CA ASN A 136 -17.15 43.14 -28.07
C ASN A 136 -17.67 41.73 -27.76
N PHE A 137 -17.40 40.84 -28.70
CA PHE A 137 -17.94 39.50 -28.79
C PHE A 137 -17.47 38.56 -27.68
N PHE A 138 -16.54 38.96 -26.81
CA PHE A 138 -16.23 38.22 -25.57
C PHE A 138 -15.75 39.19 -24.48
N ASP A 139 -16.72 39.76 -23.75
CA ASP A 139 -16.50 40.51 -22.51
C ASP A 139 -16.21 39.53 -21.36
N PHE A 140 -14.99 38.97 -21.33
CA PHE A 140 -14.51 38.11 -20.24
C PHE A 140 -14.16 38.91 -18.96
N ASP A 141 -14.16 40.25 -19.02
CA ASP A 141 -13.83 41.13 -17.88
C ASP A 141 -14.93 41.19 -16.80
N ARG A 142 -16.08 40.54 -17.02
CA ARG A 142 -17.17 40.47 -16.03
C ARG A 142 -17.21 39.23 -15.14
N LEU A 143 -16.41 38.20 -15.41
CA LEU A 143 -16.14 37.20 -14.38
C LEU A 143 -15.05 37.76 -13.46
N LYS A 144 -15.47 38.62 -12.52
CA LYS A 144 -14.70 38.87 -11.30
C LYS A 144 -14.65 37.57 -10.50
N ILE A 145 -13.84 36.62 -10.96
CA ILE A 145 -13.35 35.52 -10.15
C ILE A 145 -12.61 36.23 -9.03
N THR A 146 -13.23 36.29 -7.86
CA THR A 146 -12.55 36.81 -6.68
C THR A 146 -11.33 35.94 -6.43
N ASP A 147 -10.23 36.55 -6.01
CA ASP A 147 -8.99 35.82 -5.67
C ASP A 147 -9.25 34.65 -4.71
N GLU A 148 -10.33 34.75 -3.92
CA GLU A 148 -10.86 33.70 -3.05
C GLU A 148 -11.34 32.45 -3.79
N ILE A 149 -12.12 32.62 -4.86
CA ILE A 149 -12.64 31.51 -5.67
C ILE A 149 -11.47 30.82 -6.36
N LEU A 150 -10.51 31.59 -6.88
CA LEU A 150 -9.30 31.04 -7.49
C LEU A 150 -8.50 30.22 -6.48
N ALA A 151 -8.25 30.76 -5.28
CA ALA A 151 -7.53 30.05 -4.22
C ALA A 151 -8.24 28.75 -3.79
N TYR A 152 -9.57 28.77 -3.70
CA TYR A 152 -10.37 27.58 -3.40
C TYR A 152 -10.21 26.48 -4.45
N TYR A 153 -10.34 26.82 -5.74
CA TYR A 153 -10.18 25.85 -6.83
C TYR A 153 -8.76 25.32 -6.92
N VAL A 154 -7.75 26.20 -6.84
CA VAL A 154 -6.33 25.81 -6.87
C VAL A 154 -6.01 24.88 -5.69
N GLY A 155 -6.44 25.23 -4.46
CA GLY A 155 -6.23 24.38 -3.29
C GLY A 155 -6.91 23.01 -3.41
N THR A 156 -8.14 22.98 -3.95
CA THR A 156 -8.89 21.74 -4.18
C THR A 156 -8.19 20.85 -5.20
N VAL A 157 -7.73 21.42 -6.33
CA VAL A 157 -7.00 20.69 -7.37
C VAL A 157 -5.68 20.15 -6.83
N LEU A 158 -4.92 20.95 -6.06
CA LEU A 158 -3.66 20.51 -5.46
C LEU A 158 -3.85 19.33 -4.49
N ILE A 159 -4.86 19.39 -3.62
CA ILE A 159 -5.16 18.27 -2.70
C ILE A 159 -5.65 17.04 -3.46
N PHE A 160 -6.47 17.21 -4.49
CA PHE A 160 -6.93 16.08 -5.30
C PHE A 160 -5.76 15.40 -6.03
N MET A 161 -4.86 16.18 -6.65
CA MET A 161 -3.63 15.68 -7.26
C MET A 161 -2.72 14.98 -6.23
N ALA A 162 -2.68 15.50 -5.00
CA ALA A 162 -1.89 14.90 -3.92
C ALA A 162 -2.49 13.60 -3.36
N VAL A 163 -3.79 13.37 -3.50
CA VAL A 163 -4.50 12.20 -2.97
C VAL A 163 -4.73 11.12 -4.04
N LEU A 164 -4.86 11.51 -5.31
CA LEU A 164 -5.17 10.59 -6.41
C LEU A 164 -4.19 9.40 -6.54
N PRO A 165 -2.86 9.57 -6.44
CA PRO A 165 -1.94 8.43 -6.47
C PRO A 165 -2.18 7.43 -5.33
N GLN A 166 -2.54 7.91 -4.14
CA GLN A 166 -2.81 7.06 -2.98
C GLN A 166 -4.09 6.26 -3.17
N PHE A 167 -5.11 6.91 -3.74
CA PHE A 167 -6.35 6.25 -4.10
C PHE A 167 -6.11 5.12 -5.10
N ILE A 168 -5.40 5.40 -6.19
CA ILE A 168 -5.09 4.39 -7.22
C ILE A 168 -4.30 3.23 -6.60
N ASN A 169 -3.24 3.52 -5.84
CA ASN A 169 -2.42 2.50 -5.19
C ASN A 169 -3.23 1.65 -4.20
N GLY A 170 -4.09 2.27 -3.39
CA GLY A 170 -4.98 1.57 -2.48
C GLY A 170 -5.99 0.68 -3.20
N VAL A 171 -6.57 1.16 -4.31
CA VAL A 171 -7.50 0.37 -5.13
C VAL A 171 -6.78 -0.82 -5.78
N MET A 172 -5.60 -0.62 -6.36
CA MET A 172 -4.83 -1.71 -6.96
C MET A 172 -4.47 -2.78 -5.92
N MET A 173 -4.07 -2.38 -4.71
CA MET A 173 -3.85 -3.32 -3.60
C MET A 173 -5.13 -4.03 -3.13
N CYS A 174 -6.31 -3.40 -3.24
CA CYS A 174 -7.60 -4.00 -2.89
C CYS A 174 -8.09 -5.02 -3.92
N ILE A 175 -7.78 -4.83 -5.19
CA ILE A 175 -8.22 -5.72 -6.28
C ILE A 175 -7.52 -7.08 -6.18
N ASP A 176 -6.27 -7.10 -5.73
CA ASP A 176 -5.50 -8.34 -5.58
C ASP A 176 -5.83 -9.02 -4.23
N GLU A 177 -6.73 -10.01 -4.28
CA GLU A 177 -7.14 -10.83 -3.12
C GLU A 177 -5.95 -11.54 -2.46
N VAL A 178 -4.91 -11.92 -3.22
CA VAL A 178 -3.72 -12.60 -2.71
C VAL A 178 -2.91 -11.63 -1.85
N VAL A 179 -2.71 -10.41 -2.33
CA VAL A 179 -1.99 -9.36 -1.62
C VAL A 179 -2.75 -8.91 -0.37
N VAL A 180 -4.08 -8.76 -0.46
CA VAL A 180 -4.94 -8.47 0.71
C VAL A 180 -4.85 -9.58 1.77
N TYR A 181 -4.77 -10.86 1.35
CA TYR A 181 -4.64 -11.98 2.26
C TYR A 181 -3.34 -11.91 3.07
N PHE A 182 -2.20 -11.63 2.42
CA PHE A 182 -0.88 -11.59 3.07
C PHE A 182 -0.64 -10.31 3.89
N LEU A 183 -1.02 -9.15 3.38
CA LEU A 183 -0.83 -7.87 4.07
C LEU A 183 -1.89 -7.60 5.13
N GLY A 184 -3.06 -8.22 4.98
CA GLY A 184 -4.23 -7.99 5.82
C GLY A 184 -5.03 -6.77 5.38
N ALA A 185 -6.36 -6.92 5.36
CA ALA A 185 -7.27 -5.91 4.86
C ALA A 185 -7.10 -4.54 5.52
N PHE A 186 -6.91 -4.48 6.84
CA PHE A 186 -6.82 -3.22 7.59
C PHE A 186 -5.71 -2.28 7.07
N ARG A 187 -4.58 -2.84 6.62
CA ARG A 187 -3.45 -2.04 6.10
C ARG A 187 -3.79 -1.42 4.76
N VAL A 188 -4.41 -2.20 3.88
CA VAL A 188 -4.86 -1.73 2.55
C VAL A 188 -5.97 -0.67 2.71
N TRP A 189 -6.91 -0.89 3.64
CA TRP A 189 -7.92 0.12 3.99
C TRP A 189 -7.31 1.43 4.52
N GLY A 190 -6.14 1.39 5.15
CA GLY A 190 -5.42 2.59 5.59
C GLY A 190 -5.13 3.57 4.45
N PHE A 191 -4.74 3.07 3.27
CA PHE A 191 -4.54 3.89 2.08
C PHE A 191 -5.85 4.49 1.57
N LEU A 192 -6.94 3.73 1.56
CA LEU A 192 -8.24 4.26 1.16
C LEU A 192 -8.75 5.29 2.18
N PHE A 193 -8.52 5.08 3.47
CA PHE A 193 -8.93 6.02 4.51
C PHE A 193 -8.20 7.36 4.42
N SER A 194 -6.92 7.39 4.03
CA SER A 194 -6.21 8.66 3.82
C SER A 194 -6.86 9.52 2.73
N THR A 195 -7.52 8.91 1.74
CA THR A 195 -8.18 9.64 0.65
C THR A 195 -9.42 10.42 1.08
N PHE A 196 -10.05 10.05 2.20
CA PHE A 196 -11.17 10.80 2.77
C PHE A 196 -10.76 12.19 3.31
N SER A 197 -9.47 12.48 3.43
CA SER A 197 -8.99 13.81 3.78
C SER A 197 -9.39 14.88 2.74
N ALA A 198 -9.47 14.52 1.45
CA ALA A 198 -9.86 15.46 0.39
C ALA A 198 -11.33 15.93 0.47
N PRO A 199 -12.35 15.05 0.54
CA PRO A 199 -13.73 15.50 0.72
C PRO A 199 -13.94 16.20 2.07
N ALA A 200 -13.26 15.75 3.14
CA ALA A 200 -13.30 16.42 4.43
C ALA A 200 -12.73 17.85 4.36
N PHE A 201 -11.66 18.06 3.59
CA PHE A 201 -11.10 19.37 3.32
C PHE A 201 -12.08 20.28 2.57
N VAL A 202 -12.68 19.79 1.47
CA VAL A 202 -13.68 20.54 0.69
C VAL A 202 -14.86 20.96 1.56
N PHE A 203 -15.33 20.05 2.42
CA PHE A 203 -16.40 20.32 3.38
C PHE A 203 -15.97 21.37 4.42
N ALA A 204 -14.78 21.24 5.00
CA ALA A 204 -14.25 22.18 5.99
C ALA A 204 -14.09 23.59 5.41
N LEU A 205 -13.57 23.71 4.18
CA LEU A 205 -13.50 24.98 3.47
C LEU A 205 -14.89 25.55 3.21
N GLY A 206 -15.83 24.76 2.67
CA GLY A 206 -17.20 25.24 2.43
C GLY A 206 -17.87 25.82 3.68
N LYS A 207 -17.66 25.18 4.83
CA LYS A 207 -18.12 25.69 6.14
C LYS A 207 -17.37 26.94 6.57
N LEU A 208 -16.05 26.99 6.41
CA LEU A 208 -15.25 28.18 6.72
C LEU A 208 -15.73 29.39 5.91
N PHE A 209 -15.94 29.23 4.60
CA PHE A 209 -16.43 30.29 3.72
C PHE A 209 -17.85 30.73 4.09
N SER A 210 -18.71 29.83 4.58
CA SER A 210 -20.07 30.17 5.01
C SER A 210 -20.15 30.91 6.35
N ILE A 211 -19.16 30.76 7.23
CA ILE A 211 -19.26 31.24 8.63
C ILE A 211 -18.41 32.49 8.88
N THR A 212 -17.23 32.59 8.27
CA THR A 212 -16.21 33.58 8.67
C THR A 212 -16.28 34.89 7.89
N HIS A 213 -16.06 36.00 8.62
CA HIS A 213 -15.96 37.36 8.08
C HIS A 213 -14.59 37.60 7.42
N ASP A 214 -14.54 38.41 6.35
CA ASP A 214 -13.41 38.55 5.41
C ASP A 214 -12.01 38.72 6.02
N GLN A 215 -11.88 39.43 7.14
CA GLN A 215 -10.59 39.73 7.77
C GLN A 215 -9.93 38.49 8.44
N LEU A 216 -10.72 37.59 9.03
CA LEU A 216 -10.23 36.37 9.68
C LEU A 216 -10.05 35.20 8.69
N ARG A 217 -10.61 35.32 7.49
CA ARG A 217 -10.68 34.25 6.50
C ARG A 217 -9.30 33.85 5.97
N ARG A 218 -8.38 34.80 5.76
CA ARG A 218 -7.05 34.51 5.18
C ARG A 218 -6.17 33.63 6.07
N GLY A 219 -6.05 34.00 7.36
CA GLY A 219 -5.27 33.22 8.32
C GLY A 219 -5.89 31.85 8.58
N ALA A 220 -7.21 31.79 8.75
CA ALA A 220 -7.92 30.53 8.95
C ALA A 220 -7.80 29.60 7.73
N PHE A 221 -7.85 30.14 6.50
CA PHE A 221 -7.69 29.36 5.28
C PHE A 221 -6.32 28.67 5.22
N ILE A 222 -5.22 29.39 5.46
CA ILE A 222 -3.86 28.83 5.45
C ILE A 222 -3.73 27.73 6.51
N LEU A 223 -4.28 27.94 7.71
CA LEU A 223 -4.26 26.95 8.79
C LEU A 223 -5.07 25.71 8.42
N VAL A 224 -6.26 25.87 7.85
CA VAL A 224 -7.08 24.73 7.39
C VAL A 224 -6.35 23.95 6.30
N VAL A 225 -5.85 24.61 5.25
CA VAL A 225 -5.10 23.94 4.17
C VAL A 225 -3.90 23.18 4.71
N THR A 226 -3.05 23.83 5.51
CA THR A 226 -1.84 23.20 6.06
C THR A 226 -2.16 22.05 7.02
N SER A 227 -3.24 22.15 7.81
CA SER A 227 -3.68 21.07 8.69
C SER A 227 -4.10 19.81 7.93
N PHE A 228 -4.90 19.95 6.86
CA PHE A 228 -5.36 18.82 6.05
C PHE A 228 -4.23 18.21 5.22
N VAL A 229 -3.35 19.03 4.63
CA VAL A 229 -2.16 18.54 3.91
C VAL A 229 -1.22 17.77 4.86
N THR A 230 -1.01 18.29 6.08
CA THR A 230 -0.18 17.60 7.09
C THR A 230 -0.83 16.30 7.55
N LEU A 231 -2.14 16.30 7.83
CA LEU A 231 -2.88 15.11 8.26
C LEU A 231 -2.85 14.03 7.17
N GLY A 232 -3.10 14.42 5.91
CA GLY A 232 -2.98 13.54 4.75
C GLY A 232 -1.57 12.94 4.65
N GLY A 233 -0.53 13.77 4.76
CA GLY A 233 0.87 13.32 4.72
C GLY A 233 1.22 12.34 5.83
N VAL A 234 0.79 12.60 7.06
CA VAL A 234 1.01 11.71 8.22
C VAL A 234 0.27 10.38 8.05
N CYS A 235 -0.99 10.39 7.63
CA CYS A 235 -1.76 9.16 7.38
C CYS A 235 -1.11 8.31 6.28
N SER A 236 -0.63 8.96 5.22
CA SER A 236 0.04 8.31 4.09
C SER A 236 1.37 7.68 4.51
N PHE A 237 2.20 8.45 5.20
CA PHE A 237 3.50 7.98 5.70
C PHE A 237 3.36 6.80 6.67
N THR A 238 2.42 6.88 7.62
CA THR A 238 2.20 5.81 8.61
C THR A 238 1.65 4.54 7.97
N SER A 239 0.68 4.64 7.06
CA SER A 239 0.11 3.50 6.33
C SER A 239 1.14 2.84 5.41
N ALA A 240 1.91 3.66 4.68
CA ALA A 240 2.99 3.21 3.82
C ALA A 240 4.07 2.46 4.60
N ARG A 241 4.54 3.04 5.71
CA ARG A 241 5.57 2.41 6.55
C ARG A 241 5.08 1.11 7.19
N ALA A 242 3.83 1.07 7.65
CA ALA A 242 3.23 -0.15 8.20
C ALA A 242 3.14 -1.26 7.15
N THR A 243 2.84 -0.91 5.90
CA THR A 243 2.75 -1.85 4.78
C THR A 243 4.14 -2.36 4.38
N LEU A 244 5.12 -1.46 4.26
CA LEU A 244 6.51 -1.81 3.94
C LEU A 244 7.14 -2.77 4.97
N MET A 245 6.90 -2.52 6.26
CA MET A 245 7.39 -3.41 7.32
C MET A 245 6.73 -4.80 7.24
N GLN A 246 5.41 -4.83 6.98
CA GLN A 246 4.70 -6.10 6.88
C GLN A 246 5.11 -6.89 5.63
N SER A 247 5.24 -6.23 4.47
CA SER A 247 5.62 -6.92 3.24
C SER A 247 6.99 -7.56 3.37
N GLY A 248 7.96 -6.87 3.99
CA GLY A 248 9.27 -7.42 4.30
C GLY A 248 9.19 -8.66 5.20
N LEU A 249 8.41 -8.60 6.29
CA LEU A 249 8.24 -9.76 7.19
C LEU A 249 7.59 -10.96 6.49
N VAL A 250 6.55 -10.73 5.70
CA VAL A 250 5.87 -11.81 4.97
C VAL A 250 6.78 -12.39 3.89
N ARG A 251 7.50 -11.55 3.15
CA ARG A 251 8.48 -11.96 2.14
C ARG A 251 9.57 -12.84 2.76
N ASP A 252 10.17 -12.39 3.86
CA ASP A 252 11.22 -13.15 4.54
C ASP A 252 10.69 -14.47 5.11
N THR A 253 9.41 -14.50 5.54
CA THR A 253 8.73 -15.73 5.97
C THR A 253 8.50 -16.68 4.79
N LEU A 254 7.97 -16.20 3.68
CA LEU A 254 7.77 -17.00 2.46
C LEU A 254 9.09 -17.61 1.95
N TRP A 255 10.19 -16.84 2.01
CA TRP A 255 11.48 -17.28 1.50
C TRP A 255 12.17 -18.32 2.39
N ASN A 256 12.11 -18.11 3.71
CA ASN A 256 12.92 -18.89 4.64
C ASN A 256 12.14 -19.96 5.39
N ARG A 257 10.87 -19.71 5.73
CA ARG A 257 10.02 -20.56 6.57
C ARG A 257 8.54 -20.39 6.24
N CYS A 258 8.18 -20.82 5.04
CA CYS A 258 6.82 -20.72 4.53
C CYS A 258 5.79 -21.59 5.31
N ASP A 259 6.25 -22.50 6.16
CA ASP A 259 5.44 -23.47 6.93
C ASP A 259 4.93 -22.93 8.27
N VAL A 260 5.59 -21.92 8.86
CA VAL A 260 5.33 -21.46 10.24
C VAL A 260 4.64 -20.09 10.37
N GLY A 261 4.49 -19.35 9.27
CA GLY A 261 3.92 -18.00 9.29
C GLY A 261 2.42 -17.98 9.61
N PRO A 262 1.90 -16.92 10.25
CA PRO A 262 0.48 -16.83 10.62
C PRO A 262 -0.46 -16.87 9.40
N SER A 263 -0.02 -16.30 8.27
CA SER A 263 -0.73 -16.36 6.99
C SER A 263 -0.26 -17.51 6.09
N THR A 264 0.98 -17.99 6.23
CA THR A 264 1.54 -19.01 5.31
C THR A 264 1.27 -20.44 5.78
N SER A 265 1.24 -20.68 7.09
CA SER A 265 1.02 -22.01 7.67
C SER A 265 -0.34 -22.62 7.28
N PRO A 266 -1.47 -21.89 7.32
CA PRO A 266 -2.75 -22.43 6.86
C PRO A 266 -2.74 -22.79 5.37
N LEU A 267 -2.07 -21.99 4.52
CA LEU A 267 -1.87 -22.32 3.11
C LEU A 267 -1.04 -23.58 2.95
N TYR A 268 0.05 -23.73 3.70
CA TYR A 268 0.90 -24.92 3.64
C TYR A 268 0.14 -26.20 3.96
N TYR A 269 -0.64 -26.22 5.06
CA TYR A 269 -1.44 -27.40 5.41
C TYR A 269 -2.51 -27.70 4.35
N THR A 270 -3.19 -26.68 3.86
CA THR A 270 -4.22 -26.85 2.82
C THR A 270 -3.62 -27.35 1.52
N TYR A 271 -2.49 -26.78 1.09
CA TYR A 271 -1.73 -27.23 -0.07
C TYR A 271 -1.30 -28.69 0.10
N SER A 272 -0.70 -29.05 1.23
CA SER A 272 -0.23 -30.43 1.50
C SER A 272 -1.38 -31.44 1.43
N PHE A 273 -2.55 -31.08 1.97
CA PHE A 273 -3.76 -31.89 1.90
C PHE A 273 -4.26 -32.06 0.46
N LEU A 274 -4.41 -30.95 -0.29
CA LEU A 274 -4.87 -30.97 -1.68
C LEU A 274 -3.89 -31.71 -2.60
N HIS A 275 -2.59 -31.60 -2.33
CA HIS A 275 -1.57 -32.34 -3.03
C HIS A 275 -1.70 -33.85 -2.80
N ALA A 276 -1.95 -34.29 -1.56
CA ALA A 276 -2.23 -35.70 -1.28
C ALA A 276 -3.50 -36.21 -1.99
N VAL A 277 -4.54 -35.38 -2.13
CA VAL A 277 -5.73 -35.70 -2.93
C VAL A 277 -5.37 -35.84 -4.42
N ARG A 278 -4.52 -34.94 -4.94
CA ARG A 278 -4.05 -34.95 -6.34
C ARG A 278 -3.25 -36.21 -6.70
N LEU A 279 -2.53 -36.79 -5.74
CA LEU A 279 -1.74 -38.01 -5.92
C LEU A 279 -2.58 -39.29 -6.04
N LYS A 280 -3.89 -39.26 -5.76
CA LYS A 280 -4.77 -40.41 -6.00
C LYS A 280 -4.94 -40.64 -7.50
N GLU A 281 -4.87 -41.90 -7.93
CA GLU A 281 -4.94 -42.28 -9.36
C GLU A 281 -6.19 -41.74 -10.07
N GLU A 282 -7.36 -41.80 -9.41
CA GLU A 282 -8.62 -41.28 -9.94
C GLU A 282 -8.63 -39.75 -10.12
N CYS A 283 -7.88 -39.04 -9.27
CA CYS A 283 -7.75 -37.59 -9.33
C CYS A 283 -6.67 -37.16 -10.33
N ALA A 284 -5.62 -37.96 -10.51
CA ALA A 284 -4.49 -37.63 -11.38
C ALA A 284 -4.90 -37.38 -12.85
N VAL A 285 -5.98 -38.02 -13.30
CA VAL A 285 -6.52 -37.87 -14.67
C VAL A 285 -7.41 -36.61 -14.83
N LYS A 286 -7.88 -36.01 -13.74
CA LYS A 286 -8.77 -34.83 -13.77
C LYS A 286 -7.98 -33.55 -14.06
N ASP A 287 -8.63 -32.51 -14.56
CA ASP A 287 -7.95 -31.25 -14.90
C ASP A 287 -7.57 -30.42 -13.68
N SER A 288 -8.37 -30.52 -12.62
CA SER A 288 -8.26 -29.71 -11.43
C SER A 288 -8.63 -30.52 -10.19
N VAL A 289 -7.97 -30.24 -9.06
CA VAL A 289 -8.28 -30.86 -7.77
C VAL A 289 -9.72 -30.58 -7.32
N VAL A 290 -10.35 -29.52 -7.82
CA VAL A 290 -11.77 -29.18 -7.54
C VAL A 290 -12.72 -30.31 -7.97
N GLN A 291 -12.36 -31.06 -9.02
CA GLN A 291 -13.18 -32.16 -9.52
C GLN A 291 -12.92 -33.47 -8.76
N CYS A 292 -11.96 -33.52 -7.84
CA CYS A 292 -11.52 -34.74 -7.17
C CYS A 292 -12.30 -35.06 -5.91
N ASP A 293 -12.44 -36.35 -5.63
CA ASP A 293 -13.16 -36.84 -4.46
C ASP A 293 -12.32 -36.58 -3.19
N GLY A 294 -12.90 -35.82 -2.27
CA GLY A 294 -12.23 -35.33 -1.06
C GLY A 294 -11.65 -33.93 -1.17
N TYR A 295 -11.91 -33.21 -2.27
CA TYR A 295 -11.70 -31.76 -2.31
C TYR A 295 -12.55 -31.06 -1.24
N VAL A 296 -11.93 -30.15 -0.49
CA VAL A 296 -12.60 -29.31 0.51
C VAL A 296 -12.40 -27.86 0.07
N ASP A 297 -13.51 -27.19 -0.24
CA ASP A 297 -13.49 -25.76 -0.56
C ASP A 297 -13.24 -24.97 0.73
N SER A 298 -12.04 -24.42 0.86
CA SER A 298 -11.62 -23.57 1.97
C SER A 298 -11.15 -22.23 1.44
N LYS A 299 -11.10 -21.23 2.32
CA LYS A 299 -10.57 -19.90 1.98
C LYS A 299 -9.13 -20.03 1.45
N GLU A 300 -8.32 -20.86 2.08
CA GLU A 300 -6.93 -21.13 1.70
C GLU A 300 -6.85 -21.84 0.34
N ALA A 301 -7.75 -22.77 0.04
CA ALA A 301 -7.81 -23.44 -1.26
C ALA A 301 -8.12 -22.44 -2.39
N ARG A 302 -9.04 -21.49 -2.14
CA ARG A 302 -9.32 -20.40 -3.08
C ARG A 302 -8.11 -19.48 -3.29
N ILE A 303 -7.39 -19.11 -2.22
CA ILE A 303 -6.17 -18.30 -2.37
C ILE A 303 -5.09 -19.06 -3.14
N LEU A 304 -4.88 -20.35 -2.88
CA LEU A 304 -3.96 -21.18 -3.65
C LEU A 304 -4.34 -21.25 -5.14
N SER A 305 -5.63 -21.36 -5.45
CA SER A 305 -6.12 -21.31 -6.83
C SER A 305 -5.87 -19.96 -7.50
N LEU A 306 -6.02 -18.85 -6.75
CA LEU A 306 -5.72 -17.50 -7.25
C LEU A 306 -4.21 -17.31 -7.45
N MET A 307 -3.38 -17.81 -6.53
CA MET A 307 -1.92 -17.77 -6.68
C MET A 307 -1.47 -18.54 -7.94
N GLU A 308 -1.96 -19.76 -8.14
CA GLU A 308 -1.63 -20.57 -9.32
C GLU A 308 -2.06 -19.89 -10.62
N SER A 309 -3.28 -19.35 -10.68
CA SER A 309 -3.83 -18.72 -11.89
C SER A 309 -3.27 -17.33 -12.19
N GLN A 310 -2.97 -16.51 -11.18
CA GLN A 310 -2.46 -15.15 -11.36
C GLN A 310 -0.93 -15.10 -11.48
N LEU A 311 -0.22 -15.98 -10.78
CA LEU A 311 1.25 -15.98 -10.73
C LEU A 311 1.87 -17.05 -11.64
N HIS A 312 1.06 -17.85 -12.33
CA HIS A 312 1.52 -18.93 -13.23
C HIS A 312 2.59 -19.82 -12.58
N CYS A 313 2.27 -20.30 -11.38
CA CYS A 313 3.18 -21.04 -10.51
C CYS A 313 2.54 -22.34 -10.05
N SER A 314 3.34 -23.33 -9.64
CA SER A 314 2.84 -24.56 -9.02
C SER A 314 3.56 -24.85 -7.70
N GLY A 315 2.82 -25.44 -6.77
CA GLY A 315 3.38 -25.79 -5.48
C GLY A 315 3.36 -24.66 -4.46
N PHE A 316 3.28 -25.02 -3.18
CA PHE A 316 3.41 -24.09 -2.09
C PHE A 316 4.22 -24.70 -0.94
N CYS A 317 5.34 -24.07 -0.60
CA CYS A 317 6.21 -24.43 0.52
C CYS A 317 6.75 -25.87 0.45
N ASN A 318 7.17 -26.28 -0.75
CA ASN A 318 7.77 -27.60 -0.92
C ASN A 318 9.26 -27.48 -0.61
N ALA A 319 9.60 -27.70 0.66
CA ALA A 319 10.96 -28.09 1.00
C ALA A 319 11.21 -29.45 0.35
N LEU A 320 11.65 -29.46 -0.92
CA LEU A 320 12.35 -30.60 -1.49
C LEU A 320 13.37 -31.01 -0.43
N PRO A 321 13.31 -32.25 0.11
CA PRO A 321 14.26 -32.67 1.11
C PRO A 321 15.65 -32.41 0.54
N ARG A 322 16.35 -31.39 1.04
CA ARG A 322 17.77 -31.15 0.74
C ARG A 322 18.66 -32.25 1.32
N GLY A 323 18.05 -33.30 1.87
CA GLY A 323 18.71 -34.50 2.33
C GLY A 323 19.27 -35.25 1.14
N ASN A 324 20.58 -35.09 0.93
CA ASN A 324 21.50 -36.10 0.43
C ASN A 324 20.83 -37.15 -0.46
N VAL A 325 20.33 -36.76 -1.64
CA VAL A 325 20.09 -37.75 -2.69
C VAL A 325 21.46 -38.36 -2.93
N LEU A 326 21.67 -39.55 -2.38
CA LEU A 326 22.88 -40.31 -2.61
C LEU A 326 23.08 -40.33 -4.13
N PRO A 327 24.27 -40.02 -4.65
CA PRO A 327 24.55 -40.10 -6.07
C PRO A 327 24.56 -41.58 -6.48
N THR A 328 23.40 -42.22 -6.52
CA THR A 328 23.23 -43.57 -7.05
C THR A 328 23.16 -43.46 -8.57
N GLY A 329 24.37 -43.55 -9.13
CA GLY A 329 24.74 -44.04 -10.45
C GLY A 329 23.71 -44.06 -11.60
N ASN A 330 24.10 -43.38 -12.68
CA ASN A 330 23.78 -43.71 -14.07
C ASN A 330 22.30 -43.72 -14.50
N VAL A 331 21.45 -42.89 -13.91
CA VAL A 331 20.17 -42.52 -14.54
C VAL A 331 20.45 -41.46 -15.60
N SER A 332 20.18 -41.79 -16.86
CA SER A 332 20.40 -40.95 -18.03
C SER A 332 19.77 -39.56 -17.88
N SER A 333 20.63 -38.54 -17.95
CA SER A 333 20.45 -37.15 -17.51
C SER A 333 19.39 -36.29 -18.24
N GLN A 334 18.50 -36.89 -19.04
CA GLN A 334 17.63 -36.14 -19.95
C GLN A 334 16.13 -36.14 -19.56
N GLU A 335 15.67 -37.02 -18.68
CA GLU A 335 14.30 -36.98 -18.12
C GLU A 335 14.21 -36.48 -16.67
N GLN A 336 15.36 -36.24 -16.01
CA GLN A 336 15.37 -35.83 -14.59
C GLN A 336 15.04 -34.35 -14.35
N HIS A 337 15.01 -33.51 -15.38
CA HIS A 337 14.64 -32.09 -15.23
C HIS A 337 13.13 -31.83 -15.21
N SER A 338 12.30 -32.82 -15.59
CA SER A 338 10.83 -32.67 -15.56
C SER A 338 10.20 -33.09 -14.21
N GLY A 339 10.99 -33.63 -13.28
CA GLY A 339 10.49 -34.21 -12.03
C GLY A 339 10.68 -33.35 -10.77
N LEU A 340 11.27 -32.16 -10.88
CA LEU A 340 11.65 -31.38 -9.69
C LEU A 340 10.54 -30.46 -9.17
N HIS A 341 9.50 -30.20 -9.97
CA HIS A 341 8.38 -29.36 -9.59
C HIS A 341 7.11 -30.18 -9.40
N PRO A 342 6.33 -29.91 -8.34
CA PRO A 342 5.05 -30.56 -8.17
C PRO A 342 4.10 -30.16 -9.32
N PRO A 343 3.20 -31.07 -9.74
CA PRO A 343 2.15 -30.71 -10.68
C PRO A 343 1.26 -29.62 -10.10
N ALA A 344 0.72 -28.77 -10.97
CA ALA A 344 -0.27 -27.78 -10.62
C ALA A 344 -1.52 -28.44 -10.00
N LEU A 345 -2.15 -27.76 -9.03
CA LEU A 345 -3.30 -28.29 -8.30
C LEU A 345 -4.60 -27.99 -9.03
N PHE A 346 -4.74 -26.79 -9.56
CA PHE A 346 -5.99 -26.27 -10.10
C PHE A 346 -6.05 -26.28 -11.63
N SER A 347 -4.93 -26.55 -12.29
CA SER A 347 -4.74 -26.62 -13.74
C SER A 347 -3.89 -27.83 -14.14
N GLN A 348 -3.86 -28.14 -15.43
CA GLN A 348 -2.93 -29.13 -16.01
C GLN A 348 -1.60 -28.50 -16.49
N GLU A 349 -1.41 -27.21 -16.24
CA GLU A 349 -0.21 -26.50 -16.69
C GLU A 349 1.03 -26.96 -15.91
N ARG A 350 2.16 -27.03 -16.61
CA ARG A 350 3.46 -27.41 -16.03
C ARG A 350 4.27 -26.16 -15.72
N TYR A 351 3.93 -25.51 -14.61
CA TYR A 351 4.69 -24.38 -14.13
C TYR A 351 6.04 -24.82 -13.56
N GLN A 352 7.09 -24.03 -13.85
CA GLN A 352 8.46 -24.28 -13.37
C GLN A 352 8.81 -23.42 -12.14
N VAL A 353 7.87 -22.59 -11.66
CA VAL A 353 8.10 -21.65 -10.57
C VAL A 353 7.21 -22.00 -9.39
N GLN A 354 7.76 -21.96 -8.18
CA GLN A 354 7.02 -22.19 -6.94
C GLN A 354 6.23 -20.94 -6.54
N CYS A 355 4.98 -21.13 -6.08
CA CYS A 355 4.11 -20.00 -5.76
C CYS A 355 4.62 -19.16 -4.58
N GLU A 356 5.32 -19.76 -3.59
CA GLU A 356 5.93 -18.97 -2.51
C GLU A 356 6.99 -17.99 -3.02
N SER A 357 7.78 -18.40 -4.02
CA SER A 357 8.84 -17.56 -4.58
C SER A 357 8.25 -16.46 -5.46
N SER A 358 7.30 -16.80 -6.36
CA SER A 358 6.61 -15.80 -7.17
C SER A 358 5.91 -14.75 -6.30
N MET A 359 5.25 -15.18 -5.22
CA MET A 359 4.62 -14.25 -4.28
C MET A 359 5.63 -13.39 -3.54
N ALA A 360 6.76 -13.95 -3.11
CA ALA A 360 7.82 -13.19 -2.45
C ALA A 360 8.39 -12.11 -3.37
N PHE A 361 8.58 -12.41 -4.67
CA PHE A 361 8.98 -11.42 -5.66
C PHE A 361 7.91 -10.35 -5.89
N LEU A 362 6.64 -10.74 -6.02
CA LEU A 362 5.54 -9.77 -6.14
C LEU A 362 5.50 -8.80 -4.94
N LEU A 363 5.63 -9.31 -3.72
CA LEU A 363 5.67 -8.47 -2.51
C LEU A 363 6.88 -7.54 -2.51
N LYS A 364 8.05 -8.04 -2.94
CA LYS A 364 9.28 -7.26 -3.00
C LYS A 364 9.19 -6.16 -4.06
N ASP A 365 8.87 -6.52 -5.29
CA ASP A 365 9.05 -5.60 -6.42
C ASP A 365 7.85 -4.66 -6.57
N TRP A 366 6.64 -5.10 -6.23
CA TRP A 366 5.46 -4.25 -6.37
C TRP A 366 5.05 -3.59 -5.06
N VAL A 367 4.85 -4.37 -3.99
CA VAL A 367 4.31 -3.82 -2.73
C VAL A 367 5.32 -2.93 -2.02
N GLU A 368 6.61 -3.29 -1.98
CA GLU A 368 7.63 -2.42 -1.36
C GLU A 368 7.81 -1.13 -2.16
N ASP A 369 7.82 -1.18 -3.50
CA ASP A 369 7.95 0.00 -4.36
C ASP A 369 6.77 0.97 -4.19
N VAL A 370 5.53 0.46 -4.23
CA VAL A 370 4.33 1.29 -4.00
C VAL A 370 4.35 1.89 -2.60
N SER A 371 4.72 1.11 -1.59
CA SER A 371 4.81 1.58 -0.21
C SER A 371 5.92 2.63 -0.06
N TYR A 372 7.06 2.45 -0.70
CA TYR A 372 8.18 3.40 -0.67
C TYR A 372 7.80 4.73 -1.34
N ALA A 373 7.17 4.67 -2.52
CA ALA A 373 6.68 5.86 -3.21
C ALA A 373 5.65 6.63 -2.37
N ALA A 374 4.70 5.92 -1.75
CA ALA A 374 3.70 6.54 -0.87
C ALA A 374 4.33 7.13 0.40
N CYS A 375 5.38 6.51 0.94
CA CYS A 375 6.14 7.02 2.07
C CYS A 375 6.82 8.36 1.73
N LEU A 376 7.52 8.42 0.59
CA LEU A 376 8.15 9.66 0.10
C LEU A 376 7.12 10.75 -0.18
N GLN A 377 5.99 10.40 -0.80
CA GLN A 377 4.89 11.33 -1.04
C GLN A 377 4.34 11.91 0.27
N GLY A 378 4.15 11.07 1.30
CA GLY A 378 3.72 11.54 2.62
C GLY A 378 4.71 12.49 3.27
N LEU A 379 6.02 12.19 3.19
CA LEU A 379 7.08 13.07 3.68
C LEU A 379 7.12 14.41 2.94
N LEU A 380 6.96 14.40 1.62
CA LEU A 380 6.90 15.62 0.80
C LEU A 380 5.68 16.48 1.18
N GLN A 381 4.52 15.89 1.45
CA GLN A 381 3.33 16.61 1.91
C GLN A 381 3.57 17.30 3.27
N ILE A 382 4.20 16.61 4.22
CA ILE A 382 4.55 17.17 5.54
C ILE A 382 5.60 18.29 5.39
N GLY A 383 6.60 18.11 4.52
CA GLY A 383 7.60 19.12 4.22
C GLY A 383 6.99 20.37 3.59
N LEU A 384 6.09 20.18 2.62
CA LEU A 384 5.38 21.26 1.94
C LEU A 384 4.49 22.05 2.90
N SER A 385 3.73 21.38 3.78
CA SER A 385 2.90 22.08 4.76
C SER A 385 3.73 22.89 5.76
N SER A 386 4.87 22.35 6.19
CA SER A 386 5.82 23.05 7.06
C SER A 386 6.41 24.28 6.37
N LEU A 387 6.76 24.17 5.08
CA LEU A 387 7.26 25.28 4.28
C LEU A 387 6.21 26.38 4.10
N ILE A 388 4.95 26.02 3.83
CA ILE A 388 3.84 26.99 3.70
C ILE A 388 3.65 27.76 5.01
N LEU A 389 3.66 27.06 6.16
CA LEU A 389 3.56 27.70 7.48
C LEU A 389 4.74 28.62 7.75
N LEU A 390 5.96 28.22 7.36
CA LEU A 390 7.15 29.04 7.48
C LEU A 390 7.02 30.32 6.65
N VAL A 391 6.70 30.22 5.36
CA VAL A 391 6.54 31.39 4.48
C VAL A 391 5.43 32.31 5.00
N ALA A 392 4.31 31.76 5.46
CA ALA A 392 3.21 32.55 6.02
C ALA A 392 3.63 33.31 7.29
N THR A 393 4.36 32.67 8.20
CA THR A 393 4.79 33.29 9.47
C THR A 393 5.93 34.30 9.30
N PHE A 394 6.86 34.06 8.37
CA PHE A 394 7.97 35.00 8.10
C PHE A 394 7.56 36.17 7.20
N GLY A 395 6.63 35.97 6.27
CA GLY A 395 6.14 37.04 5.37
C GLY A 395 5.55 38.23 6.14
N GLU A 396 4.76 37.97 7.19
CA GLU A 396 4.17 39.02 8.03
C GLU A 396 5.22 39.82 8.80
N ARG A 397 6.29 39.16 9.25
CA ARG A 397 7.37 39.83 10.01
C ARG A 397 8.29 40.65 9.11
N CYS A 398 8.56 40.19 7.89
CA CYS A 398 9.41 40.92 6.94
C CYS A 398 8.77 42.20 6.42
N SER A 399 7.44 42.26 6.28
CA SER A 399 6.75 43.51 5.90
C SER A 399 7.03 44.66 6.88
N CYS A 400 7.12 44.38 8.19
CA CYS A 400 7.46 45.39 9.19
C CYS A 400 8.95 45.80 9.18
N CYS A 401 9.86 44.94 8.73
CA CYS A 401 11.29 45.26 8.65
C CYS A 401 11.67 45.99 7.34
N LEU A 402 10.90 45.84 6.27
CA LEU A 402 11.13 46.53 4.99
C LEU A 402 10.50 47.93 4.91
N LEU A 403 9.43 48.19 5.68
CA LEU A 403 8.78 49.50 5.73
C LEU A 403 9.61 50.65 6.35
N PRO A 404 10.42 50.49 7.41
CA PRO A 404 11.20 51.61 7.97
C PRO A 404 12.31 52.10 7.02
N PHE A 405 12.76 51.28 6.07
CA PHE A 405 13.78 51.70 5.09
C PHE A 405 13.23 52.56 3.95
N TYR A 406 11.91 52.50 3.70
CA TYR A 406 11.27 53.32 2.66
C TYR A 406 10.73 54.66 3.19
N ALA A 407 10.52 54.78 4.50
CA ALA A 407 10.03 56.02 5.12
C ALA A 407 11.13 57.06 5.44
N ALA A 408 12.41 56.72 5.29
CA ALA A 408 13.53 57.64 5.57
C ALA A 408 13.97 58.48 4.35
N LYS A 409 13.11 58.61 3.32
CA LYS A 409 13.42 59.33 2.07
C LYS A 409 12.31 60.29 1.65
N THR A 410 11.86 61.09 2.60
CA THR A 410 11.12 62.35 2.41
C THR A 410 11.65 63.31 3.46
#